data_AF-A0A6I7ZI39-F1
#
_entry.id   AF-A0A6I7ZI39-F1
#
_cell.length_a   1.000
_cell.length_b   1.000
_cell.length_c   1.000
_cell.angle_alpha   90.00
_cell.angle_beta   90.00
_cell.angle_gamma   90.00
#
_symmetry.space_group_name_H-M   'P 1'
#
loop_
_entity.id
_entity.type
_entity.pdbx_description
1 polymer ?
#
loop_
_entity_poly.entity_id
_entity_poly.type
_entity_poly.pdbx_seq_one_letter_code
_entity_poly.pdbx_strand_id
1 'polypeptide(L)'
;MSVLLAIFLFSFLLLNLTTSYHQTADLVERTEHLYQAKIAKELFLADYPKLKEKEGVWEFNKGGLSYETEEDYVKIDVKIKKKTYQFCEKISTSNSSD
;
A
#
# COMPACT_ATOMS: atom_id res chain seq x y z
N MET A 1 12.55 43.94 23.42
CA MET A 1 11.76 43.67 22.19
C MET A 1 12.44 42.70 21.23
N SER A 2 13.73 42.82 20.93
CA SER A 2 14.45 41.91 20.00
C SER A 2 14.49 40.44 20.44
N VAL A 3 14.70 40.17 21.74
CA VAL A 3 14.77 38.78 22.26
C VAL A 3 13.43 38.05 22.16
N LEU A 4 12.32 38.74 22.45
CA LEU A 4 10.98 38.15 22.37
C LEU A 4 10.60 37.80 20.92
N LEU A 5 10.96 38.69 19.98
CA LEU A 5 10.80 38.45 18.56
C LEU A 5 11.66 37.25 18.11
N ALA A 6 12.91 37.17 18.57
CA ALA A 6 13.77 36.03 18.26
C ALA A 6 13.17 34.70 18.77
N ILE A 7 12.69 34.66 20.02
CA ILE A 7 12.04 33.47 20.59
C ILE A 7 10.79 33.09 19.77
N PHE A 8 9.97 34.07 19.39
CA PHE A 8 8.80 33.83 18.54
C PHE A 8 9.19 33.24 17.18
N LEU A 9 10.18 33.82 16.51
CA LEU A 9 10.67 33.36 15.21
C LEU A 9 11.26 31.95 15.30
N PHE A 10 12.05 31.65 16.33
CA PHE A 10 12.58 30.30 16.54
C PHE A 10 11.48 29.29 16.82
N SER A 11 10.49 29.64 17.63
CA SER A 11 9.34 28.77 17.92
C SER A 11 8.54 28.47 16.65
N PHE A 12 8.30 29.49 15.83
CA PHE A 12 7.63 29.35 14.55
C PHE A 12 8.44 28.49 13.57
N LEU A 13 9.75 28.70 13.48
CA LEU A 13 10.64 27.91 12.63
C LEU A 13 10.65 26.43 13.03
N LEU A 14 10.76 26.16 14.34
CA LEU A 14 10.75 24.80 14.89
C LEU A 14 9.42 24.10 14.64
N LEU A 15 8.30 24.82 14.80
CA LEU A 15 6.97 24.27 14.52
C LEU A 15 6.83 23.87 13.04
N ASN A 16 7.26 24.73 12.12
CA ASN A 16 7.22 24.43 10.68
C ASN A 16 8.12 23.24 10.33
N LEU A 17 9.37 23.23 10.83
CA LEU A 17 10.31 22.14 10.57
C LEU A 17 9.77 20.79 11.08
N THR A 18 9.22 20.77 12.29
CA THR A 18 8.65 19.56 12.90
C THR A 18 7.43 19.08 12.12
N THR A 19 6.57 20.00 11.70
CA THR A 19 5.37 19.68 10.91
C THR A 19 5.75 19.09 9.56
N SER A 20 6.68 19.72 8.84
CA SER A 20 7.18 19.22 7.55
C SER A 20 7.84 17.86 7.70
N TYR A 21 8.66 17.66 8.75
CA TYR A 21 9.29 16.36 9.01
C TYR A 21 8.26 15.24 9.19
N HIS A 22 7.24 15.47 10.04
CA HIS A 22 6.18 14.47 10.24
C HIS A 22 5.40 14.17 8.96
N GLN A 23 5.13 15.18 8.15
CA GLN A 23 4.47 14.99 6.86
C GLN A 23 5.33 14.15 5.91
N THR A 24 6.63 14.46 5.78
CA THR A 24 7.53 13.68 4.94
C THR A 24 7.68 12.24 5.44
N ALA A 25 7.83 12.03 6.74
CA ALA A 25 7.94 10.70 7.32
C ALA A 25 6.68 9.85 7.06
N ASP A 26 5.49 10.43 7.24
CA ASP A 26 4.21 9.76 6.93
C ASP A 26 4.08 9.45 5.43
N LEU A 27 4.50 10.37 4.55
CA LEU A 27 4.52 10.11 3.10
C LEU A 27 5.47 8.97 2.73
N VAL A 28 6.66 8.91 3.31
CA VAL A 28 7.62 7.82 3.10
C VAL A 28 7.03 6.49 3.55
N GLU A 29 6.47 6.41 4.76
CA GLU A 29 5.84 5.17 5.26
C GLU A 29 4.67 4.73 4.38
N ARG A 30 3.80 5.67 3.96
CA ARG A 30 2.68 5.36 3.05
C ARG A 30 3.14 4.83 1.71
N THR A 31 4.22 5.40 1.19
CA THR A 31 4.82 5.00 -0.08
C THR A 31 5.40 3.60 0.03
N GLU A 32 6.17 3.32 1.09
CA GLU A 32 6.71 1.99 1.38
C GLU A 32 5.60 0.94 1.45
N HIS A 33 4.54 1.20 2.23
CA HIS A 33 3.42 0.27 2.36
C HIS A 33 2.67 0.04 1.03
N LEU A 34 2.49 1.08 0.22
CA LEU A 34 1.88 0.94 -1.10
C LEU A 34 2.72 0.03 -2.01
N TYR A 35 4.04 0.19 -2.00
CA TYR A 35 4.93 -0.68 -2.77
C TYR A 35 4.94 -2.11 -2.24
N GLN A 36 4.94 -2.31 -0.92
CA GLN A 36 4.80 -3.65 -0.32
C GLN A 36 3.50 -4.32 -0.76
N ALA A 37 2.37 -3.59 -0.76
CA ALA A 37 1.09 -4.10 -1.22
C ALA A 37 1.11 -4.48 -2.71
N LYS A 38 1.73 -3.65 -3.56
CA LYS A 38 1.91 -3.97 -4.99
C LYS A 38 2.76 -5.22 -5.20
N ILE A 39 3.87 -5.36 -4.47
CA ILE A 39 4.73 -6.55 -4.58
C ILE A 39 3.97 -7.82 -4.17
N ALA A 40 3.22 -7.76 -3.06
CA ALA A 40 2.40 -8.89 -2.62
C ALA A 40 1.35 -9.29 -3.67
N LYS A 41 0.70 -8.30 -4.28
CA LYS A 41 -0.24 -8.51 -5.40
C LYS A 41 0.43 -9.22 -6.57
N GLU A 42 1.59 -8.74 -7.03
CA GLU A 42 2.32 -9.38 -8.16
C GLU A 42 2.77 -10.81 -7.82
N LEU A 43 3.25 -11.04 -6.59
CA LEU A 43 3.61 -12.39 -6.13
C LEU A 43 2.41 -13.34 -6.15
N PHE A 44 1.28 -12.88 -5.63
CA PHE A 44 0.04 -13.64 -5.65
C PHE A 44 -0.42 -13.96 -7.08
N LEU A 45 -0.41 -12.98 -7.98
CA LEU A 45 -0.82 -13.17 -9.37
C LEU A 45 0.06 -14.17 -10.13
N ALA A 46 1.33 -14.33 -9.76
CA ALA A 46 2.21 -15.32 -10.36
C ALA A 46 1.75 -16.77 -10.08
N ASP A 47 1.13 -17.01 -8.94
CA ASP A 47 0.62 -18.33 -8.55
C ASP A 47 -0.90 -18.47 -8.71
N TYR A 48 -1.62 -17.36 -8.88
CA TYR A 48 -3.07 -17.32 -9.03
C TYR A 48 -3.64 -18.24 -10.12
N PRO A 49 -3.05 -18.40 -11.32
CA PRO A 49 -3.56 -19.32 -12.34
C PRO A 49 -3.60 -20.80 -11.90
N LYS A 50 -2.87 -21.16 -10.84
CA LYS A 50 -2.85 -22.53 -10.29
C LYS A 50 -3.94 -22.74 -9.23
N LEU A 51 -4.51 -21.67 -8.69
CA LEU A 51 -5.56 -21.71 -7.68
C LEU A 51 -6.90 -22.08 -8.35
N LYS A 52 -7.62 -23.01 -7.71
CA LYS A 52 -8.98 -23.43 -8.15
C LYS A 52 -10.09 -22.77 -7.34
N GLU A 53 -9.73 -22.21 -6.19
CA GLU A 53 -10.64 -21.58 -5.24
C GLU A 53 -10.96 -20.16 -5.70
N LYS A 54 -12.24 -19.80 -5.66
CA LYS A 54 -12.73 -18.47 -6.05
C LYS A 54 -12.49 -17.40 -5.01
N GLU A 55 -12.20 -17.77 -3.77
CA GLU A 55 -11.86 -16.82 -2.71
C GLU A 55 -10.83 -17.46 -1.81
N GLY A 56 -10.05 -16.64 -1.12
CA GLY A 56 -9.06 -17.16 -0.19
C GLY A 56 -8.26 -16.07 0.49
N VAL A 57 -7.42 -16.51 1.44
CA VAL A 57 -6.52 -15.65 2.20
C VAL A 57 -5.10 -16.18 2.08
N TRP A 58 -4.16 -15.29 1.79
CA TRP A 58 -2.74 -15.54 1.72
C TRP A 58 -2.01 -14.63 2.71
N GLU A 59 -1.40 -15.24 3.73
CA GLU A 59 -0.64 -14.54 4.76
C GLU A 59 0.85 -14.47 4.40
N PHE A 60 1.48 -13.33 4.66
CA PHE A 60 2.92 -13.11 4.46
C PHE A 60 3.52 -12.29 5.61
N ASN A 61 4.84 -12.23 5.69
CA ASN A 61 5.56 -11.65 6.85
C ASN A 61 5.21 -10.18 7.18
N LYS A 62 4.62 -9.44 6.22
CA LYS A 62 4.31 -8.01 6.34
C LYS A 62 2.81 -7.71 6.36
N GLY A 63 1.94 -8.72 6.24
CA GLY A 63 0.51 -8.53 6.13
C GLY A 63 -0.23 -9.74 5.57
N GLY A 64 -1.48 -9.54 5.18
CA GLY A 64 -2.31 -10.56 4.56
C GLY A 64 -2.94 -10.04 3.28
N LEU A 65 -3.28 -10.96 2.38
CA LEU A 65 -3.98 -10.70 1.12
C LEU A 65 -5.23 -11.56 1.11
N SER A 66 -6.40 -10.96 0.92
CA SER A 66 -7.62 -11.69 0.59
C SER A 66 -7.98 -11.46 -0.86
N TYR A 67 -8.50 -12.47 -1.53
CA TYR A 67 -8.93 -12.36 -2.91
C TYR A 67 -10.31 -12.94 -3.13
N GLU A 68 -11.00 -12.41 -4.13
CA GLU A 68 -12.28 -12.89 -4.63
C GLU A 68 -12.28 -12.83 -6.16
N THR A 69 -12.57 -13.96 -6.78
CA THR A 69 -12.61 -14.17 -8.23
C THR A 69 -14.03 -13.97 -8.72
N GLU A 70 -14.23 -12.92 -9.51
CA GLU A 70 -15.44 -12.70 -10.28
C GLU A 70 -15.28 -13.22 -11.72
N GLU A 71 -16.28 -13.04 -12.57
CA GLU A 71 -16.31 -13.61 -13.93
C GLU A 71 -15.13 -13.15 -14.80
N ASP A 72 -14.80 -11.85 -14.76
CA ASP A 72 -13.79 -11.25 -15.65
C ASP A 72 -12.54 -10.72 -14.92
N TYR A 73 -12.57 -10.67 -13.60
CA TYR A 73 -11.52 -10.04 -12.81
C TYR A 73 -11.38 -10.66 -11.43
N VAL A 74 -10.20 -10.51 -10.85
CA VAL A 74 -9.91 -10.86 -9.46
C VAL A 74 -9.80 -9.58 -8.65
N LYS A 75 -10.59 -9.49 -7.56
CA LYS A 75 -10.44 -8.48 -6.52
C LYS A 75 -9.40 -8.95 -5.53
N ILE A 76 -8.47 -8.08 -5.18
CA ILE A 76 -7.36 -8.37 -4.28
C ILE A 76 -7.28 -7.26 -3.24
N ASP A 77 -7.50 -7.62 -1.99
CA ASP A 77 -7.38 -6.74 -0.83
C ASP A 77 -6.10 -7.09 -0.06
N VAL A 78 -5.10 -6.19 -0.11
CA VAL A 78 -3.84 -6.37 0.62
C VAL A 78 -3.83 -5.50 1.87
N LYS A 79 -3.76 -6.14 3.02
CA LYS A 79 -3.70 -5.49 4.34
C LYS A 79 -2.27 -5.39 4.83
N ILE A 80 -1.75 -4.16 4.91
CA ILE A 80 -0.44 -3.84 5.50
C ILE A 80 -0.68 -2.96 6.74
N LYS A 81 -0.29 -3.45 7.91
CA LYS A 81 -0.55 -2.80 9.21
C LYS A 81 -2.04 -2.39 9.38
N LYS A 82 -2.34 -1.09 9.34
CA LYS A 82 -3.68 -0.50 9.55
C LYS A 82 -4.34 -0.05 8.24
N LYS A 83 -3.74 -0.31 7.08
CA LYS A 83 -4.29 0.08 5.77
C LYS A 83 -4.56 -1.15 4.92
N THR A 84 -5.64 -1.06 4.16
CA THR A 84 -5.99 -2.02 3.11
C THR A 84 -5.85 -1.32 1.77
N TYR A 85 -5.20 -2.00 0.83
CA TYR A 85 -4.99 -1.56 -0.54
C TYR A 85 -5.77 -2.50 -1.46
N GLN A 86 -6.67 -1.96 -2.27
CA GLN A 86 -7.51 -2.74 -3.16
C GLN A 86 -6.96 -2.70 -4.58
N PHE A 87 -6.92 -3.85 -5.24
CA PHE A 87 -6.54 -3.99 -6.64
C PHE A 87 -7.58 -4.83 -7.36
N CYS A 88 -7.84 -4.50 -8.63
CA CYS A 88 -8.68 -5.28 -9.51
C CYS A 88 -7.88 -5.62 -10.76
N GLU A 89 -7.71 -6.90 -11.05
CA GLU A 89 -6.91 -7.38 -12.17
C GLU A 89 -7.77 -8.22 -13.10
N LYS A 90 -7.69 -7.93 -14.40
CA LYS A 90 -8.46 -8.66 -15.40
C LYS A 90 -7.88 -10.06 -15.58
N ILE A 91 -8.74 -11.08 -15.54
CA ILE A 91 -8.34 -12.45 -15.84
C ILE A 91 -8.16 -12.53 -17.35
N SER A 92 -6.91 -12.34 -17.78
CA SER A 92 -6.56 -12.51 -19.19
C SER A 92 -6.51 -14.01 -19.46
N THR A 93 -7.57 -14.57 -20.03
CA THR A 93 -7.50 -15.89 -20.68
C THR A 93 -6.58 -15.76 -21.88
N SER A 94 -5.27 -15.85 -21.66
CA SER A 94 -4.30 -16.09 -22.73
C SER A 94 -4.51 -17.52 -23.22
N ASN A 95 -5.59 -17.77 -23.97
CA ASN A 95 -5.55 -18.76 -25.03
C ASN A 95 -4.67 -18.16 -26.12
N SER A 96 -3.36 -18.23 -25.90
CA SER A 96 -2.39 -18.25 -26.98
C SER A 96 -2.60 -19.57 -27.72
N SER A 97 -3.59 -19.61 -28.60
CA SER A 97 -3.65 -20.62 -29.66
C SER A 97 -2.66 -20.19 -30.74
N ASP A 98 -1.60 -21.00 -30.87
CA ASP A 98 -0.69 -21.23 -32.02
C ASP A 98 -0.35 -20.08 -32.99
#